data_AF-A0ABD5E4W7-F1
#
_entry.id   AF-A0ABD5E4W7-F1
#
_cell.length_a   1.000
_cell.length_b   1.000
_cell.length_c   1.000
_cell.angle_alpha   90.00
_cell.angle_beta   90.00
_cell.angle_gamma   90.00
#
_symmetry.space_group_name_H-M   'P 1'
#
loop_
_entity.id
_entity.type
_entity.pdbx_description
1 polymer ?
#
loop_
_entity_poly.entity_id
_entity_poly.type
_entity_poly.pdbx_seq_one_letter_code
_entity_poly.pdbx_strand_id
1 'polypeptide(L)'
;MEILGEIRETDAVACLFRVAEGSVDEDAPAYWLCQKVISSLGEIGTPEALERLRRMTSQSWPDVVRWHAAVELGVEDELGFDEDQMLG
;
A
#
# COMPACT_ATOMS: atom_id res chain seq x y z
N MET A 1 19.25 19.36 -9.11
CA MET A 1 19.70 18.09 -8.49
C MET A 1 18.45 17.35 -8.05
N GLU A 2 17.57 17.05 -8.99
CA GLU A 2 16.22 16.50 -8.70
C GLU A 2 16.11 15.07 -9.23
N ILE A 3 16.71 14.82 -10.40
CA ILE A 3 16.78 13.50 -11.05
C ILE A 3 17.33 12.40 -10.12
N LEU A 4 18.30 12.70 -9.25
CA LEU A 4 18.84 11.71 -8.30
C LEU A 4 17.92 11.46 -7.10
N GLY A 5 17.05 12.40 -6.74
CA GLY A 5 16.01 12.20 -5.73
C GLY A 5 14.91 11.28 -6.26
N GLU A 6 14.39 11.60 -7.45
CA GLU A 6 13.36 10.80 -8.13
C GLU A 6 13.79 9.35 -8.38
N ILE A 7 15.03 9.11 -8.84
CA ILE A 7 15.55 7.74 -9.03
C ILE A 7 15.56 6.96 -7.71
N ARG A 8 15.95 7.60 -6.61
CA ARG A 8 15.99 6.96 -5.28
C ARG A 8 14.58 6.67 -4.76
N GLU A 9 13.62 7.55 -5.03
CA GLU A 9 12.21 7.34 -4.71
C GLU A 9 11.62 6.17 -5.49
N THR A 10 11.87 6.07 -6.80
CA THR A 10 11.44 4.92 -7.62
C THR A 10 12.00 3.59 -7.10
N ASP A 11 13.29 3.53 -6.79
CA ASP A 11 13.91 2.33 -6.24
C ASP A 11 13.33 1.96 -4.86
N ALA A 12 13.05 2.96 -4.02
CA ALA A 12 12.42 2.77 -2.72
C ALA A 12 11.00 2.21 -2.86
N VAL A 13 10.18 2.77 -3.75
CA VAL A 13 8.82 2.29 -4.05
C VAL A 13 8.83 0.83 -4.49
N ALA A 14 9.72 0.48 -5.41
CA ALA A 14 9.85 -0.89 -5.90
C ALA A 14 10.28 -1.87 -4.80
N CYS A 15 11.19 -1.44 -3.91
CA CYS A 15 11.66 -2.23 -2.78
C CYS A 15 10.54 -2.46 -1.76
N LEU A 16 9.87 -1.40 -1.31
CA LEU A 16 8.79 -1.46 -0.33
C LEU A 16 7.65 -2.37 -0.78
N PHE A 17 7.21 -2.23 -2.04
CA PHE A 17 6.14 -3.06 -2.59
C PHE A 17 6.53 -4.55 -2.61
N ARG A 18 7.76 -4.87 -3.03
CA ARG A 18 8.25 -6.25 -3.03
C ARG A 18 8.33 -6.85 -1.63
N VAL A 19 8.70 -6.04 -0.64
CA VAL A 19 8.71 -6.48 0.77
C VAL A 19 7.31 -6.85 1.20
N ALA A 20 6.30 -6.01 0.94
CA ALA A 20 4.91 -6.34 1.27
C ALA A 20 4.44 -7.62 0.55
N GLU A 21 4.70 -7.76 -0.77
CA GLU A 21 4.30 -8.96 -1.52
C GLU A 21 4.93 -10.24 -0.97
N GLY A 22 6.22 -10.18 -0.60
CA GLY A 22 6.95 -11.35 -0.11
C GLY A 22 6.67 -11.72 1.35
N SER A 23 6.05 -10.84 2.12
CA SER A 23 5.82 -11.02 3.57
C SER A 23 4.34 -11.06 3.96
N VAL A 24 3.41 -10.83 3.03
CA VAL A 24 1.98 -10.72 3.32
C VAL A 24 1.42 -11.90 4.11
N ASP A 25 1.83 -13.13 3.79
CA ASP A 25 1.37 -14.33 4.48
C ASP A 25 1.96 -14.45 5.90
N GLU A 26 3.19 -13.99 6.11
CA GLU A 26 3.89 -14.03 7.41
C GLU A 26 3.50 -12.88 8.33
N ASP A 27 3.06 -11.76 7.75
CA ASP A 27 2.62 -10.55 8.44
C ASP A 27 1.18 -10.69 8.99
N ALA A 28 0.46 -11.73 8.56
CA ALA A 28 -0.85 -12.08 9.06
C ALA A 28 -0.84 -12.46 10.56
N PRO A 29 -1.95 -12.24 11.29
CA PRO A 29 -3.19 -11.62 10.85
C PRO A 29 -3.19 -10.09 10.99
N ALA A 30 -2.14 -9.50 11.57
CA ALA A 30 -2.16 -8.09 11.94
C ALA A 30 -1.72 -7.15 10.81
N TYR A 31 -0.97 -7.66 9.83
CA TYR A 31 -0.53 -6.94 8.64
C TYR A 31 0.24 -5.64 8.96
N TRP A 32 1.03 -5.64 10.03
CA TRP A 32 1.73 -4.44 10.51
C TRP A 32 2.77 -3.94 9.50
N LEU A 33 3.52 -4.86 8.88
CA LEU A 33 4.52 -4.52 7.88
C LEU A 33 3.84 -3.96 6.62
N CYS A 34 2.74 -4.57 6.17
CA CYS A 34 1.95 -4.09 5.05
C CYS A 34 1.41 -2.68 5.31
N GLN A 35 0.87 -2.43 6.51
CA GLN A 35 0.42 -1.09 6.91
C GLN A 35 1.57 -0.06 6.89
N LYS A 36 2.77 -0.43 7.35
CA LYS A 36 3.94 0.46 7.27
C LYS A 36 4.37 0.73 5.83
N VAL A 37 4.34 -0.28 4.97
CA VAL A 37 4.61 -0.10 3.54
C VAL A 37 3.59 0.84 2.91
N ILE A 38 2.30 0.69 3.22
CA ILE A 38 1.23 1.57 2.73
C ILE A 38 1.52 3.03 3.12
N SER A 39 1.73 3.31 4.41
CA SER A 39 2.03 4.68 4.86
C SER A 39 3.30 5.24 4.20
N SER A 40 4.35 4.44 4.07
CA SER A 40 5.58 4.88 3.39
C SER A 40 5.37 5.17 1.91
N LEU A 41 4.55 4.39 1.20
CA LEU A 41 4.19 4.67 -0.19
C LEU A 41 3.35 5.95 -0.32
N GLY A 42 2.43 6.18 0.62
CA GLY A 42 1.64 7.41 0.69
C GLY A 42 2.50 8.66 0.93
N GLU A 43 3.44 8.58 1.87
CA GLU A 43 4.42 9.64 2.16
C GLU A 43 5.33 9.96 0.97
N ILE A 44 5.75 8.95 0.20
CA ILE A 44 6.53 9.14 -1.03
C ILE A 44 5.69 9.89 -2.07
N GLY A 45 4.40 9.53 -2.22
CA GLY A 45 3.42 10.31 -3.01
C GLY A 45 3.70 10.41 -4.51
N THR A 46 4.73 9.75 -5.03
CA THR A 46 5.03 9.76 -6.48
C THR A 46 3.94 9.01 -7.25
N PRO A 47 3.73 9.29 -8.55
CA PRO A 47 2.75 8.57 -9.35
C PRO A 47 2.93 7.05 -9.31
N GLU A 48 4.19 6.58 -9.23
CA GLU A 48 4.47 5.15 -9.11
C GLU A 48 4.11 4.60 -7.73
N ALA A 49 4.34 5.34 -6.64
CA ALA A 49 3.93 4.94 -5.30
C ALA A 49 2.40 4.80 -5.19
N LEU A 50 1.67 5.78 -5.73
CA LEU A 50 0.20 5.77 -5.77
C LEU A 50 -0.34 4.60 -6.62
N GLU A 51 0.32 4.28 -7.73
CA GLU A 51 -0.02 3.11 -8.54
C GLU A 51 0.22 1.80 -7.77
N ARG A 52 1.28 1.70 -6.96
CA ARG A 52 1.49 0.53 -6.08
C ARG A 52 0.41 0.43 -5.01
N LEU A 53 0.01 1.54 -4.38
CA LEU A 53 -1.11 1.56 -3.45
C LEU A 53 -2.41 1.11 -4.12
N ARG A 54 -2.69 1.55 -5.36
CA ARG A 54 -3.88 1.09 -6.11
C ARG A 54 -3.87 -0.40 -6.37
N ARG A 55 -2.70 -1.01 -6.57
CA ARG A 55 -2.60 -2.48 -6.70
C ARG A 55 -2.90 -3.20 -5.39
N MET A 56 -2.56 -2.59 -4.25
CA MET A 56 -2.84 -3.14 -2.92
C MET A 56 -4.34 -3.16 -2.56
N THR A 57 -5.20 -2.44 -3.30
CA THR A 57 -6.67 -2.50 -3.09
C THR A 57 -7.33 -3.66 -3.84
N SER A 58 -6.59 -4.36 -4.70
CA SER A 58 -7.12 -5.47 -5.51
C SER A 58 -7.36 -6.74 -4.69
N GLN A 59 -8.17 -7.66 -5.23
CA GLN A 59 -8.57 -8.90 -4.55
C GLN A 59 -7.43 -9.88 -4.26
N SER A 60 -6.22 -9.66 -4.79
CA SER A 60 -5.05 -10.47 -4.45
C SER A 60 -4.47 -10.15 -3.08
N TRP A 61 -4.94 -9.09 -2.42
CA TRP A 61 -4.49 -8.67 -1.09
C TRP A 61 -5.55 -8.99 -0.03
N PRO A 62 -5.15 -9.26 1.22
CA PRO A 62 -6.08 -9.43 2.34
C PRO A 62 -6.93 -8.17 2.59
N ASP A 63 -8.14 -8.34 3.10
CA ASP A 63 -9.10 -7.24 3.29
C ASP A 63 -8.53 -6.12 4.17
N VAL A 64 -7.84 -6.44 5.26
CA VAL A 64 -7.14 -5.45 6.09
C VAL A 64 -6.17 -4.59 5.27
N VAL A 65 -5.37 -5.22 4.39
CA VAL A 65 -4.41 -4.50 3.53
C VAL A 65 -5.13 -3.65 2.49
N ARG A 66 -6.19 -4.19 1.89
CA ARG A 66 -7.02 -3.48 0.89
C ARG A 66 -7.68 -2.24 1.49
N TRP A 67 -8.22 -2.35 2.71
CA TRP A 67 -8.81 -1.24 3.45
C TRP A 67 -7.80 -0.12 3.68
N HIS A 68 -6.65 -0.44 4.30
CA HIS A 68 -5.63 0.57 4.60
C HIS A 68 -5.06 1.23 3.33
N ALA A 69 -4.87 0.48 2.25
CA ALA A 69 -4.40 1.04 0.98
C ALA A 69 -5.44 1.99 0.35
N ALA A 70 -6.74 1.66 0.47
CA ALA A 70 -7.82 2.52 -0.02
C ALA A 70 -7.93 3.81 0.80
N VAL A 71 -7.83 3.72 2.13
CA VAL A 71 -7.82 4.87 3.04
C VAL A 71 -6.64 5.80 2.77
N GLU A 72 -5.43 5.25 2.57
CA GLU A 72 -4.24 6.05 2.23
C GLU A 72 -4.42 6.80 0.90
N LEU A 73 -5.17 6.21 -0.04
CA LEU A 73 -5.50 6.84 -1.32
C LEU A 73 -6.72 7.77 -1.26
N GLY A 74 -7.51 7.72 -0.18
CA GLY A 74 -8.80 8.42 -0.05
C GLY A 74 -9.85 7.94 -1.04
N VAL A 75 -9.89 6.64 -1.35
CA VAL A 75 -10.81 6.03 -2.34
C VAL A 75 -11.66 4.90 -1.77
N GLU A 76 -11.68 4.72 -0.45
CA GLU A 76 -12.46 3.70 0.25
C GLU A 76 -13.95 3.77 -0.08
N ASP A 77 -14.53 4.97 -0.11
CA ASP A 77 -15.93 5.21 -0.49
C ASP A 77 -16.18 4.86 -1.96
N GLU A 78 -15.26 5.22 -2.86
CA GLU A 78 -15.36 4.92 -4.29
C GLU A 78 -15.33 3.43 -4.58
N LEU A 79 -14.55 2.68 -3.78
CA LEU A 79 -14.44 1.23 -3.86
C LEU A 79 -15.54 0.50 -3.09
N GLY A 80 -16.38 1.23 -2.35
CA GLY A 80 -17.45 0.67 -1.52
C GLY A 80 -16.92 -0.21 -0.40
N PHE A 81 -15.72 0.10 0.12
CA PHE A 81 -15.18 -0.61 1.27
C PHE A 81 -15.83 -0.08 2.54
N ASP A 82 -16.18 -0.99 3.43
CA ASP A 82 -16.76 -0.69 4.74
C ASP A 82 -15.80 -1.19 5.83
N GLU A 83 -15.47 -0.34 6.80
CA GLU A 83 -14.46 -0.64 7.83
C GLU A 83 -14.81 -1.91 8.62
N ASP A 84 -16.07 -2.01 9.07
CA ASP A 84 -16.55 -3.12 9.89
C ASP A 84 -16.53 -4.43 9.12
N GLN A 85 -16.81 -4.40 7.81
CA GLN A 85 -16.74 -5.58 6.95
C GLN A 85 -15.30 -6.01 6.62
N MET A 86 -14.39 -5.06 6.46
CA MET A 86 -13.03 -5.32 5.99
C MET A 86 -12.05 -5.66 7.13
N LEU A 87 -12.31 -5.15 8.34
CA LEU A 87 -11.46 -5.34 9.52
C LEU A 87 -12.06 -6.29 10.58
N GLY A 88 -13.30 -6.73 10.38
CA GLY A 88 -14.08 -7.57 11.32
C GLY A 88 -13.77 -9.06 11.32
#